data_AF-A0A1H2XJU0-F1
#
_entry.id   AF-A0A1H2XJU0-F1
#
_cell.length_a   1.000
_cell.length_b   1.000
_cell.length_c   1.000
_cell.angle_alpha   90.00
_cell.angle_beta   90.00
_cell.angle_gamma   90.00
#
_symmetry.space_group_name_H-M   'P 1'
#
loop_
_entity.id
_entity.type
_entity.pdbx_description
1 polymer ?
#
loop_
_entity_poly.entity_id
_entity_poly.type
_entity_poly.pdbx_seq_one_letter_code
_entity_poly.pdbx_strand_id
1 'polypeptide(L)'
;MRILFFLCFVATTYGQKLDELYIIIDKHSQVDTVGVISKDIEYSMYRIYKKDEVRLSVQFLVEDGLLKKNYVKEDTKDWPSYELYYINDKGDNPRRLVYEGDMKNSIFYSDLYGAKNPLELLQLLKETKGLYLVHKDYKQDGFYIAKKITLEPKFKLSVSSEEVTPDF
;
A
#
# COMPACT_ATOMS: atom_id res chain seq x y z
N MET A 1 6.84 4.03 48.65
CA MET A 1 7.77 3.21 47.84
C MET A 1 7.58 1.75 48.28
N ARG A 2 7.31 0.74 47.46
CA ARG A 2 7.32 0.57 46.00
C ARG A 2 6.17 -0.37 45.62
N ILE A 3 5.65 -0.09 44.43
CA ILE A 3 4.53 -0.71 43.73
C ILE A 3 4.85 -2.17 43.40
N LEU A 4 3.94 -3.08 43.78
CA LEU A 4 3.86 -4.43 43.20
C LEU A 4 2.57 -4.45 42.36
N PHE A 5 2.63 -3.88 41.16
CA PHE A 5 1.54 -3.97 40.17
C PHE A 5 1.98 -4.89 39.04
N PHE A 6 1.33 -6.05 39.00
CA PHE A 6 0.95 -6.79 37.79
C PHE A 6 2.04 -7.08 36.75
N LEU A 7 2.83 -8.10 37.04
CA LEU A 7 3.38 -9.00 36.03
C LEU A 7 2.34 -10.11 35.80
N CYS A 8 1.66 -10.07 34.65
CA CYS A 8 1.08 -11.18 33.88
C CYS A 8 -0.10 -10.69 33.02
N PHE A 9 0.20 -10.00 31.92
CA PHE A 9 -0.65 -10.05 30.72
C PHE A 9 0.21 -10.62 29.59
N VAL A 10 0.52 -11.92 29.69
CA VAL A 10 1.08 -12.71 28.59
C VAL A 10 0.19 -13.93 28.42
N ALA A 11 -0.98 -13.71 27.81
CA ALA A 11 -1.77 -14.70 27.09
C ALA A 11 -3.05 -14.00 26.60
N THR A 12 -3.42 -14.23 25.34
CA THR A 12 -4.66 -13.80 24.64
C THR A 12 -4.60 -12.49 23.82
N THR A 13 -3.79 -12.45 22.76
CA THR A 13 -4.12 -11.62 21.56
C THR A 13 -3.96 -12.38 20.24
N TYR A 14 -3.92 -13.71 20.25
CA TYR A 14 -4.26 -14.50 19.05
C TYR A 14 -5.78 -14.47 18.90
N GLY A 15 -6.31 -13.53 18.10
CA GLY A 15 -7.74 -13.51 17.73
C GLY A 15 -8.47 -12.17 17.77
N GLN A 16 -7.81 -11.03 17.95
CA GLN A 16 -8.49 -9.73 17.77
C GLN A 16 -8.71 -9.46 16.28
N LYS A 17 -9.83 -9.95 15.74
CA LYS A 17 -10.34 -9.51 14.43
C LYS A 17 -10.68 -8.04 14.55
N LEU A 18 -9.93 -7.18 13.86
CA LEU A 18 -10.28 -5.77 13.73
C LEU A 18 -11.54 -5.68 12.86
N ASP A 19 -12.57 -5.01 13.37
CA ASP A 19 -13.78 -4.76 12.59
C ASP A 19 -13.49 -3.80 11.44
N GLU A 20 -12.78 -2.70 11.72
CA GLU A 20 -12.33 -1.73 10.74
C GLU A 20 -10.85 -1.37 10.92
N LEU A 21 -10.14 -1.22 9.80
CA LEU A 21 -8.77 -0.72 9.72
C LEU A 21 -8.67 0.28 8.58
N TYR A 22 -8.08 1.44 8.87
CA TYR A 22 -7.87 2.50 7.89
C TYR A 22 -6.40 2.56 7.48
N ILE A 23 -6.11 2.31 6.21
CA ILE A 23 -4.79 2.54 5.63
C ILE A 23 -4.74 3.98 5.11
N ILE A 24 -3.79 4.75 5.62
CA ILE A 24 -3.64 6.18 5.33
C ILE A 24 -2.50 6.38 4.33
N ILE A 25 -2.82 6.80 3.10
CA ILE A 25 -1.83 7.28 2.13
C ILE A 25 -1.40 8.69 2.54
N ASP A 26 -0.12 8.88 2.76
CA ASP A 26 0.48 10.17 3.06
C ASP A 26 1.53 10.57 2.02
N LYS A 27 2.13 11.74 2.19
CA LYS A 27 3.17 12.27 1.30
C LYS A 27 4.44 11.42 1.20
N HIS A 28 4.65 10.46 2.11
CA HIS A 28 5.81 9.56 2.12
C HIS A 28 5.52 8.24 1.41
N SER A 29 4.27 8.01 1.02
CA SER A 29 3.83 6.78 0.38
C SER A 29 4.11 6.82 -1.13
N GLN A 30 4.82 5.81 -1.66
CA GLN A 30 5.02 5.63 -3.10
C GLN A 30 3.91 4.75 -3.67
N VAL A 31 2.93 5.37 -4.33
CA VAL A 31 1.70 4.70 -4.80
C VAL A 31 1.51 4.90 -6.30
N ASP A 32 1.47 3.82 -7.06
CA ASP A 32 0.94 3.85 -8.43
C ASP A 32 -0.57 3.59 -8.37
N THR A 33 -1.37 4.41 -9.04
CA THR A 33 -2.82 4.23 -9.11
C THR A 33 -3.26 4.03 -10.56
N VAL A 34 -3.98 2.95 -10.82
CA VAL A 34 -4.64 2.70 -12.10
C VAL A 34 -6.13 2.60 -11.83
N GLY A 35 -6.94 3.39 -12.53
CA GLY A 35 -8.38 3.40 -12.28
C GLY A 35 -9.19 3.75 -13.51
N VAL A 36 -10.44 3.30 -13.50
CA VAL A 36 -11.45 3.60 -14.52
C VAL A 36 -12.70 4.06 -13.81
N ILE A 37 -13.28 5.17 -14.27
CA ILE A 37 -14.55 5.69 -13.78
C ILE A 37 -15.50 5.76 -14.97
N SER A 38 -16.61 5.05 -14.86
CA SER A 38 -17.75 5.12 -15.77
C SER A 38 -19.02 5.46 -14.99
N LYS A 39 -20.16 5.57 -15.69
CA LYS A 39 -21.45 5.90 -15.06
C LYS A 39 -21.83 4.94 -13.93
N ASP A 40 -21.50 3.66 -14.11
CA ASP A 40 -21.96 2.59 -13.21
C ASP A 40 -20.80 1.93 -12.45
N ILE A 41 -19.54 2.19 -12.81
CA ILE A 41 -18.38 1.51 -12.19
C ILE A 41 -17.30 2.54 -11.83
N GLU A 42 -16.85 2.49 -10.58
CA GLU A 42 -15.56 3.06 -10.18
C GLU A 42 -14.62 1.92 -9.78
N TYR A 43 -13.51 1.80 -10.52
CA TYR A 43 -12.44 0.87 -10.23
C TYR A 43 -11.15 1.64 -9.95
N SER A 44 -10.39 1.22 -8.94
CA SER A 44 -9.03 1.71 -8.70
C SER A 44 -8.17 0.62 -8.10
N MET A 45 -7.07 0.29 -8.76
CA MET A 45 -5.97 -0.49 -8.22
C MET A 45 -4.92 0.49 -7.69
N TYR A 46 -4.57 0.32 -6.41
CA TYR A 46 -3.46 1.00 -5.78
C TYR A 46 -2.35 -0.03 -5.63
N ARG A 47 -1.26 0.14 -6.38
CA ARG A 47 -0.05 -0.66 -6.21
C ARG A 47 0.96 0.16 -5.45
N ILE A 48 1.41 -0.37 -4.34
CA ILE A 48 2.37 0.33 -3.51
C ILE A 48 3.61 -0.52 -3.40
N TYR A 49 4.72 0.16 -3.46
CA TYR A 49 6.05 -0.42 -3.48
C TYR A 49 6.99 0.49 -2.70
N LYS A 50 8.15 -0.03 -2.39
CA LYS A 50 9.30 0.78 -1.98
C LYS A 50 10.34 0.67 -3.07
N LYS A 51 10.62 1.76 -3.78
CA LYS A 51 11.85 1.90 -4.55
C LYS A 51 12.89 2.48 -3.61
N ASP A 52 13.95 1.73 -3.33
CA ASP A 52 15.15 2.34 -2.76
C ASP A 52 15.66 3.38 -3.79
N GLU A 53 16.04 4.58 -3.32
CA GLU A 53 16.68 5.56 -4.20
C GLU A 53 17.90 4.89 -4.85
N VAL A 54 17.95 4.88 -6.18
CA VAL A 54 19.07 4.30 -6.92
C VAL A 54 20.32 5.10 -6.59
N ARG A 55 21.15 4.57 -5.69
CA ARG A 55 22.49 5.09 -5.49
C ARG A 55 23.35 4.57 -6.63
N LEU A 56 23.78 5.50 -7.49
CA LEU A 56 24.82 5.24 -8.47
C LEU A 56 26.16 5.41 -7.75
N SER A 57 26.88 4.31 -7.55
CA SER A 57 28.27 4.38 -7.13
C SER A 57 29.16 4.55 -8.36
N VAL A 58 30.22 5.32 -8.22
CA VAL A 58 31.19 5.55 -9.28
C VAL A 58 32.37 4.62 -9.06
N GLN A 59 32.63 3.75 -10.04
CA GLN A 59 33.84 2.94 -10.09
C GLN A 59 34.76 3.49 -11.16
N PHE A 60 36.05 3.60 -10.84
CA PHE A 60 37.09 3.91 -11.82
C PHE A 60 37.87 2.64 -12.12
N LEU A 61 37.99 2.30 -13.41
CA LEU A 61 38.75 1.15 -13.90
C LEU A 61 39.80 1.67 -14.88
N VAL A 62 40.98 1.02 -14.92
CA VAL A 62 41.98 1.30 -15.94
C VAL A 62 41.96 0.13 -16.94
N GLU A 63 41.50 0.41 -18.15
CA GLU A 63 41.48 -0.54 -19.27
C GLU A 63 42.35 0.03 -20.39
N ASP A 64 43.28 -0.78 -20.92
CA ASP A 64 44.25 -0.37 -21.95
C ASP A 64 45.04 0.90 -21.61
N GLY A 65 45.32 1.12 -20.32
CA GLY A 65 46.05 2.29 -19.83
C GLY A 65 45.22 3.58 -19.74
N LEU A 66 43.92 3.52 -20.03
CA LEU A 66 42.99 4.65 -19.93
C LEU A 66 42.05 4.51 -18.73
N LEU A 67 41.91 5.58 -17.95
CA LEU A 67 40.98 5.64 -16.83
C LEU A 67 39.53 5.76 -17.34
N LYS A 68 38.75 4.70 -17.20
CA LYS A 68 37.32 4.69 -17.48
C LYS A 68 36.53 4.89 -16.19
N LYS A 69 35.53 5.77 -16.26
CA LYS A 69 34.55 6.00 -15.20
C LYS A 69 33.30 5.20 -15.52
N ASN A 70 32.92 4.29 -14.64
CA ASN A 70 31.71 3.48 -14.73
C ASN A 70 30.72 3.86 -13.64
N TYR A 71 29.44 3.87 -14.00
CA TYR A 71 28.34 4.02 -13.05
C TYR A 71 27.82 2.63 -12.72
N VAL A 72 27.98 2.22 -11.47
CA VAL A 72 27.46 0.94 -10.97
C VAL A 72 26.15 1.24 -10.28
N LYS A 73 25.08 0.57 -10.72
CA LYS A 73 23.82 0.55 -9.98
C LYS A 73 24.04 -0.34 -8.76
N GLU A 74 23.92 0.21 -7.55
CA GLU A 74 23.90 -0.62 -6.35
C GLU A 74 22.67 -1.54 -6.35
N ASP A 75 22.80 -2.71 -5.72
CA ASP A 75 21.80 -3.78 -5.70
C ASP A 75 20.39 -3.23 -5.43
N THR A 76 19.50 -3.41 -6.39
CA THR A 76 18.08 -3.11 -6.24
C THR A 76 17.47 -4.19 -5.36
N LYS A 77 17.08 -3.82 -4.14
CA LYS A 77 16.22 -4.69 -3.35
C LYS A 77 14.79 -4.55 -3.88
N ASP A 78 14.30 -5.59 -4.55
CA ASP A 78 12.89 -5.69 -4.93
C ASP A 78 12.05 -5.89 -3.66
N TRP A 79 11.47 -4.80 -3.17
CA TRP A 79 10.53 -4.87 -2.06
C TRP A 79 9.19 -5.46 -2.54
N PRO A 80 8.53 -6.31 -1.74
CA PRO A 80 7.22 -6.82 -2.08
C PRO A 80 6.25 -5.66 -2.29
N SER A 81 5.45 -5.70 -3.36
CA SER A 81 4.38 -4.72 -3.59
C SER A 81 3.05 -5.23 -3.06
N TYR A 82 2.29 -4.34 -2.42
CA TYR A 82 0.91 -4.61 -2.03
C TYR A 82 -0.02 -4.00 -3.06
N GLU A 83 -0.98 -4.78 -3.54
CA GLU A 83 -2.01 -4.33 -4.47
C GLU A 83 -3.34 -4.32 -3.74
N LEU A 84 -3.97 -3.16 -3.70
CA LEU A 84 -5.26 -2.94 -3.07
C LEU A 84 -6.26 -2.47 -4.11
N TYR A 85 -7.47 -3.01 -4.04
CA TYR A 85 -8.48 -2.83 -5.06
C TYR A 85 -9.71 -2.17 -4.46
N TYR A 86 -10.10 -1.03 -5.02
CA TYR A 86 -11.41 -0.43 -4.82
C TYR A 86 -12.29 -0.75 -6.02
N ILE A 87 -13.46 -1.32 -5.76
CA ILE A 87 -14.47 -1.61 -6.79
C ILE A 87 -15.81 -1.16 -6.24
N ASN A 88 -16.45 -0.22 -6.93
CA ASN A 88 -17.82 0.20 -6.72
C ASN A 88 -18.60 -0.04 -8.00
N ASP A 89 -19.33 -1.16 -8.05
CA ASP A 89 -20.21 -1.52 -9.15
C ASP A 89 -21.64 -1.15 -8.75
N LYS A 90 -22.26 -0.24 -9.50
CA LYS A 90 -23.64 0.24 -9.34
C LYS A 90 -23.99 0.72 -7.93
N GLY A 91 -22.99 1.23 -7.19
CA GLY A 91 -23.19 1.74 -5.84
C GLY A 91 -23.14 0.69 -4.72
N ASP A 92 -22.73 -0.56 -5.00
CA ASP A 92 -22.60 -1.63 -3.98
C ASP A 92 -21.48 -1.35 -2.96
N ASN A 93 -20.55 -0.45 -3.27
CA ASN A 93 -19.45 -0.08 -2.40
C ASN A 93 -19.18 1.43 -2.44
N PRO A 94 -20.13 2.25 -1.96
CA PRO A 94 -20.02 3.69 -2.04
C PRO A 94 -18.87 4.19 -1.16
N ARG A 95 -18.29 5.32 -1.55
CA ARG A 95 -17.33 6.02 -0.70
C ARG A 95 -18.02 6.46 0.59
N ARG A 96 -17.33 6.34 1.72
CA ARG A 96 -17.86 6.72 3.03
C ARG A 96 -17.14 7.96 3.56
N LEU A 97 -17.89 8.92 4.09
CA LEU A 97 -17.32 10.01 4.87
C LEU A 97 -17.06 9.51 6.30
N VAL A 98 -15.84 9.67 6.81
CA VAL A 98 -15.43 9.19 8.14
C VAL A 98 -14.71 10.31 8.89
N TYR A 99 -15.12 10.56 10.13
CA TYR A 99 -14.42 11.49 11.01
C TYR A 99 -13.17 10.83 11.61
N GLU A 100 -12.06 11.55 11.66
CA GLU A 100 -10.78 11.02 12.17
C GLU A 100 -10.89 10.46 13.59
N GLY A 101 -11.66 11.10 14.47
CA GLY A 101 -11.85 10.62 15.84
C GLY A 101 -12.55 9.26 15.96
N ASP A 102 -13.24 8.83 14.91
CA ASP A 102 -13.93 7.52 14.87
C ASP A 102 -13.02 6.40 14.34
N MET A 103 -11.86 6.74 13.77
CA MET A 103 -10.90 5.79 13.22
C MET A 103 -10.08 5.13 14.35
N LYS A 104 -10.67 4.10 14.98
CA LYS A 104 -10.04 3.39 16.10
C LYS A 104 -8.72 2.69 15.75
N ASN A 105 -8.60 2.17 14.52
CA ASN A 105 -7.40 1.49 14.03
C ASN A 105 -6.97 2.13 12.72
N SER A 106 -5.74 2.63 12.67
CA SER A 106 -5.15 3.13 11.44
C SER A 106 -3.67 2.77 11.35
N ILE A 107 -3.18 2.67 10.12
CA ILE A 107 -1.79 2.45 9.79
C ILE A 107 -1.42 3.34 8.60
N PHE A 108 -0.23 3.92 8.60
CA PHE A 108 0.23 4.61 7.40
C PHE A 108 0.57 3.59 6.33
N TYR A 109 0.26 3.95 5.09
CA TYR A 109 0.53 3.10 3.96
C TYR A 109 2.03 2.77 3.88
N SER A 110 2.91 3.75 4.14
CA SER A 110 4.37 3.56 4.18
C SER A 110 4.85 2.52 5.21
N ASP A 111 4.12 2.33 6.32
CA ASP A 111 4.52 1.42 7.40
C ASP A 111 4.38 -0.06 7.01
N LEU A 112 3.61 -0.34 5.95
CA LEU A 112 3.40 -1.71 5.45
C LEU A 112 4.72 -2.35 4.96
N TYR A 113 5.66 -1.57 4.41
CA TYR A 113 6.96 -2.06 3.92
C TYR A 113 7.99 -2.30 5.03
N GLY A 114 7.83 -1.60 6.16
CA GLY A 114 8.75 -1.65 7.29
C GLY A 114 8.34 -2.67 8.35
N ALA A 115 7.24 -3.39 8.14
CA ALA A 115 6.71 -4.34 9.11
C ALA A 115 7.72 -5.44 9.40
N LYS A 116 8.07 -5.63 10.68
CA LYS A 116 8.97 -6.70 11.13
C LYS A 116 8.42 -8.10 10.80
N ASN A 117 7.09 -8.26 10.85
CA ASN A 117 6.37 -9.49 10.56
C ASN A 117 5.38 -9.28 9.39
N PRO A 118 5.85 -9.27 8.14
CA PRO A 118 5.01 -8.94 6.98
C PRO A 118 3.90 -9.97 6.72
N LEU A 119 4.10 -11.23 7.10
CA LEU A 119 3.10 -12.30 6.96
C LEU A 119 1.93 -12.13 7.94
N GLU A 120 2.21 -11.78 9.19
CA GLU A 120 1.17 -11.51 10.19
C GLU A 120 0.34 -10.29 9.81
N LEU A 121 1.01 -9.24 9.32
CA LEU A 121 0.35 -8.05 8.80
C LEU A 121 -0.53 -8.41 7.59
N LEU A 122 -0.02 -9.18 6.62
CA LEU A 122 -0.83 -9.62 5.48
C LEU A 122 -2.06 -10.40 5.93
N GLN A 123 -1.91 -11.31 6.91
CA GLN A 123 -3.02 -12.08 7.46
C GLN A 123 -4.04 -11.17 8.14
N LEU A 124 -3.59 -10.20 8.94
CA LEU A 124 -4.46 -9.20 9.56
C LEU A 124 -5.26 -8.41 8.51
N LEU A 125 -4.60 -7.94 7.44
CA LEU A 125 -5.25 -7.22 6.35
C LEU A 125 -6.31 -8.09 5.65
N LYS A 126 -6.04 -9.38 5.44
CA LYS A 126 -6.98 -10.34 4.84
C LYS A 126 -8.18 -10.65 5.75
N GLU A 127 -7.98 -10.72 7.06
CA GLU A 127 -9.03 -11.05 8.03
C GLU A 127 -9.88 -9.84 8.46
N THR A 128 -9.43 -8.62 8.18
CA THR A 128 -10.14 -7.39 8.51
C THR A 128 -11.38 -7.23 7.61
N LYS A 129 -12.57 -7.13 8.22
CA LYS A 129 -13.84 -7.00 7.48
C LYS A 129 -14.01 -5.65 6.79
N GLY A 130 -13.61 -4.58 7.47
CA GLY A 130 -13.70 -3.19 7.02
C GLY A 130 -12.32 -2.62 6.76
N LEU A 131 -11.65 -3.09 5.71
CA LEU A 131 -10.40 -2.48 5.28
C LEU A 131 -10.69 -1.26 4.41
N TYR A 132 -10.22 -0.09 4.82
CA TYR A 132 -10.48 1.16 4.13
C TYR A 132 -9.17 1.85 3.74
N LEU A 133 -9.21 2.56 2.62
CA LEU A 133 -8.13 3.42 2.15
C LEU A 133 -8.58 4.88 2.24
N VAL A 134 -7.74 5.74 2.79
CA VAL A 134 -7.94 7.19 2.83
C VAL A 134 -6.67 7.91 2.40
N HIS A 135 -6.84 9.08 1.79
CA HIS A 135 -5.73 9.98 1.48
C HIS A 135 -5.66 11.08 2.53
N LYS A 136 -4.51 11.20 3.18
CA LYS A 136 -4.25 12.21 4.20
C LYS A 136 -4.47 13.63 3.68
N ASP A 137 -4.03 13.88 2.45
CA ASP A 137 -4.05 15.20 1.83
C ASP A 137 -5.45 15.63 1.36
N TYR A 138 -6.43 14.71 1.37
CA TYR A 138 -7.83 15.00 1.03
C TYR A 138 -8.70 15.21 2.27
N LYS A 139 -8.10 15.31 3.45
CA LYS A 139 -8.80 15.59 4.70
C LYS A 139 -9.42 16.99 4.66
N GLN A 140 -10.70 17.10 5.00
CA GLN A 140 -11.42 18.37 5.13
C GLN A 140 -12.15 18.40 6.46
N ASP A 141 -11.90 19.41 7.29
CA ASP A 141 -12.58 19.62 8.58
C ASP A 141 -12.60 18.39 9.50
N GLY A 142 -11.53 17.60 9.50
CA GLY A 142 -11.45 16.38 10.30
C GLY A 142 -12.02 15.13 9.64
N PHE A 143 -12.62 15.25 8.45
CA PHE A 143 -13.23 14.15 7.72
C PHE A 143 -12.34 13.65 6.58
N TYR A 144 -12.38 12.34 6.36
CA TYR A 144 -11.78 11.64 5.24
C TYR A 144 -12.86 11.02 4.36
N ILE A 145 -12.54 10.88 3.07
CA ILE A 145 -13.30 10.02 2.14
C ILE A 145 -12.63 8.64 2.12
N ALA A 146 -13.30 7.67 2.74
CA ALA A 146 -12.85 6.29 2.85
C ALA A 146 -13.39 5.43 1.71
N LYS A 147 -12.49 4.66 1.07
CA LYS A 147 -12.80 3.65 0.07
C LYS A 147 -12.60 2.27 0.68
N LYS A 148 -13.64 1.43 0.72
CA LYS A 148 -13.47 0.05 1.21
C LYS A 148 -12.79 -0.81 0.15
N ILE A 149 -11.68 -1.44 0.52
CA ILE A 149 -10.76 -2.09 -0.42
C ILE A 149 -10.57 -3.58 -0.12
N THR A 150 -10.07 -4.33 -1.11
CA THR A 150 -9.70 -5.74 -1.00
C THR A 150 -8.26 -5.97 -1.45
N LEU A 151 -7.64 -7.05 -0.97
CA LEU A 151 -6.30 -7.48 -1.43
C LEU A 151 -6.36 -8.39 -2.67
N GLU A 152 -7.54 -8.94 -2.97
CA GLU A 152 -7.77 -9.80 -4.13
C GLU A 152 -8.84 -9.14 -5.01
N PRO A 153 -8.57 -8.92 -6.31
CA PRO A 153 -9.54 -8.30 -7.19
C PRO A 153 -10.65 -9.33 -7.50
N LYS A 154 -11.91 -8.89 -7.47
CA LYS A 154 -13.05 -9.73 -7.91
C LYS A 154 -12.98 -10.08 -9.41
N PHE A 155 -12.24 -9.29 -10.20
CA PHE A 155 -12.03 -9.49 -11.64
C PHE A 155 -10.60 -9.12 -12.01
N LYS A 156 -9.88 -9.98 -12.72
CA LYS A 156 -8.62 -9.59 -13.37
C LYS A 156 -8.97 -8.79 -14.62
N LEU A 157 -8.64 -7.50 -14.65
CA LEU A 157 -8.64 -6.75 -15.90
C LEU A 157 -7.50 -7.31 -16.76
N SER A 158 -7.84 -8.11 -17.77
CA SER A 158 -6.93 -8.35 -18.88
C SER A 158 -6.82 -7.04 -19.64
N VAL A 159 -5.74 -6.29 -19.40
CA VAL A 159 -5.32 -5.25 -20.34
C VAL A 159 -4.96 -5.99 -21.61
N SER A 160 -5.83 -5.99 -22.62
CA SER A 160 -5.42 -6.40 -23.96
C SER A 160 -4.32 -5.41 -24.35
N SER A 161 -3.08 -5.88 -24.41
CA SER A 161 -2.06 -5.19 -25.20
C SER A 161 -2.63 -5.09 -26.60
N GLU A 162 -3.08 -3.90 -26.99
CA GLU A 162 -3.50 -3.64 -28.36
C GLU A 162 -2.42 -4.15 -29.31
N GLU A 163 -2.92 -4.81 -30.35
CA GLU A 163 -2.18 -5.46 -31.41
C GLU A 163 -1.03 -4.56 -31.89
N VAL A 164 0.19 -5.10 -31.87
CA VAL A 164 1.26 -4.58 -32.70
C VAL A 164 0.90 -4.95 -34.14
N THR A 165 0.17 -4.06 -34.81
CA THR A 165 0.29 -3.92 -36.26
C THR A 165 1.06 -2.64 -36.55
N PRO A 166 2.14 -2.77 -37.31
CA PRO A 166 2.29 -1.88 -38.45
C PRO A 166 2.25 -2.73 -39.71
N ASP A 167 1.20 -2.47 -40.50
CA ASP A 167 1.19 -2.77 -41.92
C ASP A 167 2.33 -2.02 -42.64
N PHE A 168 2.82 -2.68 -43.71
CA PHE A 168 3.79 -2.30 -44.75
C PHE A 168 5.27 -2.65 -44.51
#